data_AF-A0ABD1DUH7-F1
#
_entry.id   AF-A0ABD1DUH7-F1
#
_cell.length_a   1.000
_cell.length_b   1.000
_cell.length_c   1.000
_cell.angle_alpha   90.00
_cell.angle_beta   90.00
_cell.angle_gamma   90.00
#
_symmetry.space_group_name_H-M   'P 1'
#
loop_
_entity.id
_entity.type
_entity.pdbx_description
1 polymer ?
#
loop_
_entity_poly.entity_id
_entity_poly.type
_entity_poly.pdbx_seq_one_letter_code
_entity_poly.pdbx_strand_id
1 'polypeptide(L)'
;MDISIKPVFSFSLNYKVFEKLVTCGKYDGIHSCLTVVTNADKILIHTPHKRYGLQNSKLSVSEIKNDIAMLNMNFPIRAIIAGKLKKDDERDILVIG
;
A
#
# COMPACT_ATOMS: atom_id res chain seq x y z
N MET A 1 -35.34 -6.37 7.14
CA MET A 1 -34.72 -5.86 5.89
C MET A 1 -33.27 -6.27 5.95
N ASP A 2 -32.86 -7.24 5.13
CA ASP A 2 -31.46 -7.66 5.08
C ASP A 2 -30.68 -6.67 4.21
N ILE A 3 -29.69 -6.02 4.80
CA ILE A 3 -28.80 -5.10 4.08
C ILE A 3 -27.79 -5.97 3.31
N SER A 4 -27.92 -6.03 1.98
CA SER A 4 -26.92 -6.66 1.13
C SER A 4 -25.70 -5.73 1.00
N ILE A 5 -24.61 -6.08 1.68
CA ILE A 5 -23.34 -5.36 1.58
C ILE A 5 -22.59 -5.86 0.34
N LYS A 6 -22.31 -4.94 -0.60
CA LYS A 6 -21.46 -5.20 -1.77
C LYS A 6 -20.16 -4.39 -1.64
N PRO A 7 -19.00 -4.95 -2.01
CA PRO A 7 -17.74 -4.22 -1.99
C PRO A 7 -17.78 -3.07 -3.00
N VAL A 8 -17.37 -1.87 -2.56
CA VAL A 8 -17.28 -0.69 -3.43
C VAL A 8 -16.15 -0.84 -4.46
N PHE A 9 -15.08 -1.56 -4.10
CA PHE A 9 -13.99 -1.91 -4.99
C PHE A 9 -13.38 -3.25 -4.60
N SER A 10 -12.70 -3.88 -5.56
CA SER A 10 -11.88 -5.07 -5.37
C SER A 10 -10.68 -4.99 -6.31
N PHE A 11 -9.51 -5.45 -5.84
CA PHE A 11 -8.30 -5.50 -6.65
C PHE A 11 -7.39 -6.64 -6.18
N SER A 12 -6.49 -7.08 -7.06
CA SER A 12 -5.47 -8.08 -6.74
C SER A 12 -4.09 -7.43 -6.73
N LEU A 13 -3.36 -7.60 -5.63
CA LEU A 13 -1.95 -7.21 -5.55
C LEU A 13 -1.03 -8.16 -6.34
N ASN A 14 -1.45 -9.41 -6.57
CA ASN A 14 -0.64 -10.48 -7.16
C ASN A 14 0.64 -10.81 -6.35
N TYR A 15 0.60 -10.65 -5.02
CA TYR A 15 1.65 -11.06 -4.09
C TYR A 15 1.05 -11.87 -2.94
N LYS A 16 1.83 -12.83 -2.42
CA LYS A 16 1.51 -13.50 -1.15
C LYS A 16 1.90 -12.59 0.01
N VAL A 17 0.94 -12.28 0.87
CA VAL A 17 1.09 -11.33 1.98
C VAL A 17 0.78 -11.98 3.32
N PHE A 18 1.35 -11.44 4.39
CA PHE A 18 0.99 -11.81 5.75
C PHE A 18 -0.28 -11.08 6.21
N GLU A 19 -1.29 -11.83 6.64
CA GLU A 19 -2.61 -11.29 7.03
C GLU A 19 -2.54 -10.25 8.15
N LYS A 20 -1.58 -10.39 9.07
CA LYS A 20 -1.43 -9.51 10.26
C LYS A 20 -0.42 -8.38 10.07
N LEU A 21 0.28 -8.34 8.94
CA LEU A 21 1.28 -7.30 8.63
C LEU A 21 0.73 -6.41 7.54
N VAL A 22 -0.37 -5.73 7.87
CA VAL A 22 -1.13 -4.84 7.00
C VAL A 22 -1.42 -3.55 7.75
N THR A 23 -1.23 -2.41 7.09
CA THR A 23 -1.59 -1.08 7.63
C THR A 23 -1.94 -0.12 6.50
N CYS A 24 -2.52 1.03 6.85
CA CYS A 24 -2.79 2.12 5.91
C CYS A 24 -2.17 3.40 6.43
N GLY A 25 -1.56 4.20 5.54
CA GLY A 25 -0.92 5.45 5.92
C GLY A 25 -0.88 6.47 4.80
N LYS A 26 -0.86 7.75 5.16
CA LYS A 26 -0.69 8.90 4.26
C LYS A 26 0.77 9.33 4.25
N TYR A 27 1.61 8.61 3.51
CA TYR A 27 3.05 8.86 3.52
C TYR A 27 3.47 10.17 2.82
N ASP A 28 2.61 10.70 1.95
CA ASP A 28 2.77 12.04 1.35
C ASP A 28 1.95 13.13 2.08
N GLY A 29 1.27 12.76 3.17
CA GLY A 29 0.44 13.64 3.98
C GLY A 29 -0.99 13.83 3.45
N ILE A 30 -1.31 13.29 2.27
CA ILE A 30 -2.59 13.56 1.61
C ILE A 30 -3.30 12.26 1.23
N HIS A 31 -2.61 11.35 0.55
CA HIS A 31 -3.21 10.17 -0.07
C HIS A 31 -2.99 8.91 0.77
N SER A 32 -4.09 8.25 1.15
CA SER A 32 -4.04 6.98 1.85
C SER A 32 -3.46 5.89 0.96
N CYS A 33 -2.48 5.17 1.47
CA CYS A 33 -1.82 4.04 0.81
C CYS A 33 -2.07 2.77 1.62
N LEU A 34 -2.26 1.64 0.93
CA LEU A 34 -2.24 0.32 1.58
C LEU A 34 -0.81 -0.16 1.69
N THR A 35 -0.40 -0.62 2.86
CA THR A 35 0.94 -1.17 3.11
C THR A 35 0.84 -2.59 3.64
N VAL A 36 1.56 -3.52 3.03
CA VAL A 36 1.52 -4.95 3.37
C VAL A 36 2.92 -5.54 3.35
N VAL A 37 3.16 -6.55 4.17
CA VAL A 37 4.39 -7.36 4.11
C VAL A 37 4.13 -8.63 3.33
N THR A 38 5.05 -8.97 2.44
CA THR A 38 5.06 -10.23 1.68
C THR A 38 5.75 -11.34 2.45
N ASN A 39 5.50 -12.59 2.08
CA ASN A 39 6.15 -13.76 2.70
C ASN A 39 7.68 -13.84 2.46
N ALA A 40 8.24 -12.92 1.66
CA ALA A 40 9.67 -12.78 1.41
C ALA A 40 10.27 -11.54 2.11
N ASP A 41 9.65 -11.08 3.20
CA ASP A 41 10.06 -9.92 4.01
C ASP A 41 10.24 -8.61 3.20
N LYS A 42 9.48 -8.47 2.11
CA LYS A 42 9.36 -7.21 1.37
C LYS A 42 8.12 -6.45 1.78
N ILE A 43 8.20 -5.14 1.89
CA ILE A 43 7.04 -4.27 2.10
C ILE A 43 6.55 -3.77 0.74
N LEU A 44 5.25 -3.89 0.49
CA LEU A 44 4.58 -3.29 -0.65
C LEU A 44 3.75 -2.11 -0.18
N ILE A 45 3.82 -1.00 -0.89
CA ILE A 45 3.01 0.20 -0.68
C ILE A 45 2.19 0.43 -1.95
N HIS A 46 0.90 0.09 -1.90
CA HIS A 46 -0.04 0.36 -2.96
C HIS A 46 -0.63 1.77 -2.82
N THR A 47 -0.41 2.61 -3.82
CA THR A 47 -0.80 4.01 -3.89
C THR A 47 -1.71 4.23 -5.11
N PRO A 48 -3.04 4.03 -4.99
CA PRO A 48 -3.95 4.15 -6.14
C PRO A 48 -4.02 5.57 -6.74
N HIS A 49 -3.51 6.57 -6.01
CA HIS A 49 -3.47 7.97 -6.42
C HIS A 49 -2.19 8.37 -7.17
N LYS A 50 -1.13 7.55 -7.11
CA LYS A 50 0.12 7.82 -7.84
C LYS A 50 0.20 6.88 -9.04
N ARG A 51 -0.22 7.37 -10.20
CA ARG A 51 0.04 6.66 -11.47
C ARG A 51 1.48 6.90 -11.88
N TYR A 52 2.38 5.96 -11.53
CA TYR A 52 3.77 6.00 -11.98
C TYR A 52 3.87 5.66 -13.48
N GLY A 53 3.29 6.44 -14.40
CA GLY A 53 3.33 6.11 -15.83
C GLY A 53 2.51 6.96 -16.80
N LEU A 54 1.82 8.01 -16.36
CA LEU A 54 1.04 8.88 -17.25
C LEU A 54 1.92 9.92 -17.99
N GLN A 55 2.91 9.46 -18.75
CA GLN A 55 3.66 10.29 -19.70
C GLN A 55 3.71 9.63 -21.10
N ASN A 56 2.58 9.09 -21.59
CA ASN A 56 2.14 9.08 -23.00
C ASN A 56 1.29 7.84 -23.38
N SER A 57 0.07 8.12 -23.86
CA SER A 57 -0.73 7.41 -24.87
C SER A 57 -0.72 5.86 -24.98
N LYS A 58 -1.93 5.30 -24.83
CA LYS A 58 -2.41 3.93 -25.18
C LYS A 58 -2.06 2.83 -24.17
N LEU A 59 -2.91 2.72 -23.14
CA LEU A 59 -2.74 1.75 -22.07
C LEU A 59 -3.14 0.32 -22.47
N SER A 60 -2.17 -0.57 -22.37
CA SER A 60 -2.30 -2.02 -22.44
C SER A 60 -2.49 -2.57 -21.02
N VAL A 61 -3.24 -3.68 -20.88
CA VAL A 61 -3.57 -4.35 -19.60
C VAL A 61 -2.32 -4.68 -18.73
N SER A 62 -1.12 -4.67 -19.32
CA SER A 62 0.17 -4.89 -18.68
C SER A 62 0.72 -3.72 -17.84
N GLU A 63 0.19 -2.50 -17.97
CA GLU A 63 0.71 -1.29 -17.30
C GLU A 63 0.06 -0.99 -15.93
N ILE A 64 -0.73 -1.94 -15.40
CA ILE A 64 -1.37 -1.89 -14.07
C ILE A 64 -0.34 -1.99 -12.91
N LYS A 65 0.95 -2.21 -13.19
CA LYS A 65 2.01 -2.38 -12.17
C LYS A 65 2.69 -1.10 -11.70
N ASN A 66 2.11 0.07 -11.95
CA ASN A 66 2.73 1.33 -11.58
C ASN A 66 2.38 1.76 -10.14
N ASP A 67 1.26 1.34 -9.59
CA ASP A 67 0.76 1.89 -8.32
C ASP A 67 1.33 1.20 -7.07
N ILE A 68 2.35 0.32 -7.20
CA ILE A 68 2.96 -0.42 -6.10
C ILE A 68 4.44 -0.08 -5.99
N ALA A 69 4.84 0.53 -4.88
CA ALA A 69 6.25 0.64 -4.49
C ALA A 69 6.65 -0.58 -3.63
N MET A 70 7.89 -1.05 -3.77
CA MET A 70 8.43 -2.18 -3.01
C MET A 70 9.68 -1.76 -2.24
N LEU A 71 9.69 -1.99 -0.94
CA LEU A 71 10.85 -1.80 -0.08
C LEU A 71 11.44 -3.18 0.24
N ASN A 72 12.74 -3.35 -0.05
CA ASN A 72 13.46 -4.57 0.30
C ASN A 72 14.04 -4.41 1.70
N MET A 73 13.61 -5.28 2.62
CA MET A 73 14.19 -5.37 3.96
C MET A 73 15.12 -6.58 4.00
N ASN A 74 16.24 -6.44 4.70
CA ASN A 74 17.23 -7.52 4.86
C ASN A 74 17.09 -8.20 6.23
N PHE A 75 15.90 -8.15 6.83
CA PHE A 75 15.59 -8.77 8.13
C PHE A 75 14.12 -9.21 8.18
N PRO A 76 13.79 -10.20 9.02
CA PRO A 76 12.41 -10.66 9.19
C PRO A 76 11.52 -9.60 9.82
N ILE A 77 10.33 -9.36 9.24
CA ILE A 77 9.39 -8.34 9.74
C ILE A 77 8.33 -9.01 10.62
N ARG A 78 8.09 -8.45 11.81
CA ARG A 78 7.18 -8.99 12.84
C ARG A 78 6.06 -8.03 13.21
N ALA A 79 6.23 -6.75 12.97
CA ALA A 79 5.20 -5.75 13.18
C ALA A 79 5.34 -4.58 12.19
N ILE A 80 4.20 -4.03 11.75
CA ILE A 80 4.16 -2.76 11.04
C ILE A 80 3.03 -1.90 11.58
N ILE A 81 3.25 -0.59 11.62
CA ILE A 81 2.20 0.40 11.90
C ILE A 81 2.51 1.71 11.19
N ALA A 82 1.48 2.40 10.69
CA ALA A 82 1.60 3.73 10.14
C ALA A 82 0.77 4.72 10.98
N GLY A 83 1.33 5.90 11.23
CA GLY A 83 0.63 6.99 11.90
C GLY A 83 1.50 8.22 12.09
N LYS A 84 0.89 9.33 12.54
CA LYS A 84 1.61 10.57 12.82
C LYS A 84 2.55 10.42 14.01
N LEU A 85 3.82 10.67 13.78
CA LEU A 85 4.85 10.74 14.83
C LEU A 85 5.18 12.18 15.24
N LYS A 86 5.03 13.15 14.32
CA LYS A 86 5.29 14.58 14.55
C LYS A 86 3.98 15.35 14.47
N LYS A 87 3.75 16.25 15.43
CA LYS A 87 2.50 17.01 15.56
C LYS A 87 2.19 17.90 14.34
N ASP A 88 3.22 18.53 13.77
CA ASP A 88 3.09 19.48 12.66
C ASP A 88 3.49 18.86 11.30
N ASP A 89 3.39 17.54 11.18
CA ASP A 89 3.62 16.82 9.93
C ASP A 89 2.38 16.00 9.60
N GLU A 90 1.78 16.27 8.44
CA GLU A 90 0.61 15.52 7.99
C GLU A 90 0.97 14.12 7.51
N ARG A 91 2.26 13.84 7.29
CA ARG A 91 2.74 12.53 6.84
C ARG A 91 2.69 11.51 7.98
N ASP A 92 2.11 10.36 7.68
CA ASP A 92 2.26 9.19 8.51
C ASP A 92 3.68 8.62 8.37
N ILE A 93 4.23 8.16 9.48
CA ILE A 93 5.51 7.45 9.54
C ILE A 93 5.21 5.95 9.62
N LEU A 94 5.81 5.16 8.72
CA LEU A 94 5.80 3.71 8.79
C LEU A 94 6.88 3.24 9.77
N VAL A 95 6.45 2.62 10.87
CA VAL A 95 7.34 1.94 11.83
C VAL A 95 7.33 0.45 11.52
N ILE A 96 8.52 -0.15 11.48
CA ILE A 96 8.76 -1.56 11.14
C ILE A 96 9.53 -2.19 12.29
N GLY A 97 9.03 -3.30 12.82
CA GLY A 97 9.65 -4.09 13.87
C GLY A 97 9.69 -5.58 13.54
#